data_AF-A0A2H1EGQ2-F1
#
_entry.id   AF-A0A2H1EGQ2-F1
#
_cell.length_a   1.000
_cell.length_b   1.000
_cell.length_c   1.000
_cell.angle_alpha   90.00
_cell.angle_beta   90.00
_cell.angle_gamma   90.00
#
_symmetry.space_group_name_H-M   'P 1'
#
loop_
_entity.id
_entity.type
_entity.pdbx_description
1 polymer ?
#
loop_
_entity_poly.entity_id
_entity_poly.type
_entity_poly.pdbx_seq_one_letter_code
_entity_poly.pdbx_strand_id
1 'polypeptide(L)'
;MYYLILIQYVTRKLVQVIPPSQIFETKEELILHTLLDRHSRTILSVTKDEALTALKISENCNIPLSTVYRRLQLLRKLHFLHVSCTIRQDGKKLLSFQNKISGIDISWDQGQLQINTRMTQ
;
A
#
# COMPACT_ATOMS: atom_id res chain seq x y z
N MET A 1 1.21 2.78 31.95
CA MET A 1 2.14 3.79 31.38
C MET A 1 2.85 3.32 30.11
N TYR A 2 3.32 2.06 29.99
CA TYR A 2 3.92 1.51 28.77
C TYR A 2 2.97 1.43 27.56
N TYR A 3 1.68 1.16 27.77
CA TYR A 3 0.69 1.03 26.68
C TYR A 3 0.42 2.35 25.95
N LEU A 4 0.43 3.49 26.66
CA LEU A 4 0.22 4.81 26.04
C LEU A 4 1.39 5.21 25.13
N ILE A 5 2.63 4.89 25.54
CA ILE A 5 3.84 5.13 24.73
C ILE A 5 3.83 4.24 23.48
N LEU A 6 3.36 2.99 23.58
CA LEU A 6 3.27 2.09 22.42
C LEU A 6 2.19 2.56 21.42
N ILE A 7 1.03 3.01 21.91
CA ILE A 7 -0.04 3.55 21.06
C ILE A 7 0.43 4.83 20.36
N GLN A 8 1.08 5.75 21.08
CA GLN A 8 1.67 6.96 20.49
C GLN A 8 2.80 6.65 19.50
N TYR A 9 3.65 5.67 19.78
CA TYR A 9 4.72 5.23 18.89
C TYR A 9 4.18 4.63 17.59
N VAL A 10 3.15 3.77 17.68
CA VAL A 10 2.49 3.17 16.51
C VAL A 10 1.73 4.22 15.71
N THR A 11 1.05 5.18 16.34
CA THR A 11 0.40 6.29 15.63
C THR A 11 1.41 7.23 14.98
N ARG A 12 2.54 7.57 15.61
CA ARG A 12 3.61 8.39 15.00
C ARG A 12 4.26 7.72 13.79
N LYS A 13 4.41 6.39 13.79
CA LYS A 13 5.03 5.65 12.69
C LYS A 13 4.10 5.47 11.48
N LEU A 14 2.78 5.62 11.67
CA LEU A 14 1.79 5.61 10.59
C LEU A 14 1.63 6.96 9.87
N VAL A 15 2.15 8.05 10.45
CA VAL A 15 2.08 9.41 9.88
C VAL A 15 3.15 9.67 8.81
N GLN A 16 4.24 8.91 8.76
CA GLN A 16 5.40 9.21 7.89
C GLN A 16 5.28 8.76 6.42
N VAL A 17 4.14 8.21 6.01
CA VAL A 17 3.96 7.68 4.64
C VAL A 17 3.54 8.77 3.65
N ILE A 18 3.06 9.92 4.14
CA ILE A 18 2.51 11.02 3.35
C ILE A 18 3.27 12.30 3.76
N PRO A 19 3.75 13.13 2.82
CA PRO A 19 4.31 14.43 3.18
C PRO A 19 3.27 15.24 3.99
N PRO A 20 3.68 16.04 4.99
CA PRO A 20 2.78 16.70 5.94
C PRO A 20 1.79 17.71 5.32
N SER A 21 1.85 17.94 4.00
CA SER A 21 1.00 18.90 3.28
C SER A 21 -0.28 18.33 2.67
N GLN A 22 -0.53 17.01 2.74
CA GLN A 22 -1.74 16.39 2.17
C GLN A 22 -2.53 15.65 3.25
N ILE A 23 -3.48 16.36 3.86
CA ILE A 23 -4.53 15.75 4.69
C ILE A 23 -5.60 15.26 3.71
N PHE A 24 -5.82 13.95 3.65
CA PHE A 24 -6.95 13.38 2.93
C PHE A 24 -8.11 13.26 3.91
N GLU A 25 -9.22 13.94 3.63
CA GLU A 25 -10.39 13.97 4.51
C GLU A 25 -11.20 12.68 4.38
N THR A 26 -11.18 12.08 3.18
CA THR A 26 -11.94 10.87 2.86
C THR A 26 -11.04 9.72 2.40
N LYS A 27 -11.56 8.50 2.51
CA LYS A 27 -10.88 7.30 2.01
C LYS A 27 -10.79 7.33 0.49
N GLU A 28 -11.81 7.89 -0.15
CA GLU A 28 -11.98 8.03 -1.59
C GLU A 28 -10.86 8.91 -2.18
N GLU A 29 -10.57 10.06 -1.56
CA GLU A 29 -9.45 10.93 -1.93
C GLU A 29 -8.10 10.21 -1.82
N LEU A 30 -7.89 9.47 -0.74
CA LEU A 30 -6.65 8.70 -0.54
C LEU A 30 -6.48 7.62 -1.61
N ILE A 31 -7.57 6.94 -1.99
CA ILE A 31 -7.56 5.95 -3.06
C ILE A 31 -7.20 6.61 -4.39
N LEU A 32 -7.90 7.69 -4.78
CA LEU A 32 -7.62 8.38 -6.05
C LEU A 32 -6.19 8.90 -6.11
N HIS A 33 -5.71 9.55 -5.06
CA HIS A 33 -4.34 10.03 -4.99
C HIS A 33 -3.32 8.88 -5.15
N THR A 34 -3.58 7.74 -4.53
CA THR A 34 -2.71 6.57 -4.64
C THR A 34 -2.71 6.00 -6.06
N LEU A 35 -3.86 5.97 -6.73
CA LEU A 35 -3.97 5.51 -8.12
C LEU A 35 -3.33 6.49 -9.12
N LEU A 36 -3.31 7.79 -8.81
CA LEU A 36 -2.66 8.82 -9.61
C LEU A 36 -1.13 8.82 -9.43
N ASP A 37 -0.59 8.23 -8.37
CA ASP A 37 0.85 8.06 -8.18
C ASP A 37 1.45 7.02 -9.14
N ARG A 38 2.44 7.45 -9.94
CA ARG A 38 3.10 6.58 -10.94
C ARG A 38 3.75 5.36 -10.28
N HIS A 39 4.46 5.55 -9.17
CA HIS A 39 5.14 4.45 -8.49
C HIS A 39 4.16 3.41 -7.94
N SER A 40 3.05 3.84 -7.36
CA SER A 40 1.98 2.94 -6.92
C SER A 40 1.43 2.10 -8.08
N ARG A 41 1.15 2.72 -9.23
CA ARG A 41 0.69 1.97 -10.43
C ARG A 41 1.73 0.97 -10.92
N THR A 42 3.01 1.37 -10.96
CA THR A 42 4.10 0.47 -11.37
C THR A 42 4.18 -0.73 -10.42
N ILE A 43 4.13 -0.50 -9.11
CA ILE A 43 4.16 -1.57 -8.10
C ILE A 43 2.97 -2.52 -8.28
N LEU A 44 1.75 -1.99 -8.42
CA LEU A 44 0.54 -2.80 -8.66
C LEU A 44 0.65 -3.61 -9.96
N SER A 45 1.27 -3.05 -11.00
CA SER A 45 1.46 -3.74 -12.27
C SER A 45 2.44 -4.92 -12.16
N VAL A 46 3.60 -4.72 -11.53
CA VAL A 46 4.63 -5.78 -11.46
C VAL A 46 4.27 -6.87 -10.46
N THR A 47 3.38 -6.59 -9.50
CA THR A 47 2.92 -7.56 -8.49
C THR A 47 1.61 -8.25 -8.90
N LYS A 48 1.17 -8.09 -10.15
CA LYS A 48 -0.09 -8.67 -10.65
C LYS A 48 -0.02 -10.19 -10.77
N ASP A 49 1.01 -10.69 -11.44
CA ASP A 49 1.10 -12.10 -11.82
C ASP A 49 1.84 -12.95 -10.75
N GLU A 50 2.78 -12.34 -10.03
CA GLU A 50 3.56 -13.01 -8.99
C GLU A 50 3.73 -12.15 -7.71
N ALA A 51 3.85 -12.84 -6.57
CA ALA A 51 4.15 -12.20 -5.30
C ALA A 51 5.65 -11.84 -5.21
N LEU A 52 5.96 -10.55 -5.09
CA LEU A 52 7.34 -10.04 -5.11
C LEU A 52 7.78 -9.47 -3.78
N THR A 53 9.07 -9.56 -3.47
CA THR A 53 9.64 -8.89 -2.30
C THR A 53 9.87 -7.41 -2.59
N ALA A 54 9.96 -6.58 -1.55
CA ALA A 54 10.27 -5.16 -1.71
C ALA A 54 11.59 -4.92 -2.47
N LEU A 55 12.58 -5.81 -2.29
CA LEU A 55 13.85 -5.75 -3.01
C LEU A 55 13.67 -6.00 -4.51
N LYS A 56 12.96 -7.09 -4.89
CA LYS A 56 12.68 -7.38 -6.30
C LYS A 56 11.87 -6.26 -6.97
N ILE A 57 10.91 -5.68 -6.26
CA ILE A 57 10.12 -4.54 -6.77
C ILE A 57 11.03 -3.32 -7.01
N SER A 58 11.96 -3.05 -6.09
CA SER A 58 12.94 -1.96 -6.20
C SER A 58 13.83 -2.12 -7.43
N GLU A 59 14.34 -3.33 -7.65
CA GLU A 59 15.18 -3.69 -8.80
C GLU A 59 14.40 -3.62 -10.12
N ASN A 60 13.24 -4.30 -10.21
CA ASN A 60 12.44 -4.38 -11.43
C ASN A 60 11.92 -3.01 -11.88
N CYS A 61 11.56 -2.15 -10.94
CA CYS A 61 10.97 -0.84 -11.25
C CYS A 61 12.01 0.29 -11.26
N ASN A 62 13.26 0.01 -10.91
CA ASN A 62 14.30 1.01 -10.65
C ASN A 62 13.84 2.13 -9.69
N ILE A 63 13.13 1.74 -8.62
CA ILE A 63 12.61 2.66 -7.59
C ILE A 63 13.46 2.47 -6.33
N PRO A 64 13.93 3.54 -5.66
CA PRO A 64 14.67 3.41 -4.40
C PRO A 64 13.88 2.61 -3.36
N LEU A 65 14.55 1.68 -2.67
CA LEU A 65 13.91 0.76 -1.73
C LEU A 65 13.10 1.46 -0.63
N SER A 66 13.57 2.62 -0.15
CA SER A 66 12.85 3.47 0.81
C SER A 66 11.49 3.94 0.27
N THR A 67 11.45 4.34 -1.01
CA THR A 67 10.21 4.75 -1.70
C THR A 67 9.29 3.56 -1.91
N VAL A 68 9.83 2.40 -2.26
CA VAL A 68 9.05 1.17 -2.38
C VAL A 68 8.37 0.83 -1.05
N TYR A 69 9.10 0.79 0.07
CA TYR A 69 8.51 0.51 1.37
C TYR A 69 7.40 1.50 1.75
N ARG A 70 7.59 2.80 1.47
CA ARG A 70 6.58 3.82 1.72
C ARG A 70 5.30 3.54 0.92
N ARG A 71 5.43 3.23 -0.37
CA ARG A 71 4.28 2.92 -1.24
C ARG A 71 3.62 1.60 -0.88
N LEU A 72 4.39 0.57 -0.56
CA LEU A 72 3.86 -0.72 -0.09
C LEU A 72 3.04 -0.57 1.19
N GLN A 73 3.48 0.27 2.13
CA GLN A 73 2.70 0.55 3.35
C GLN A 73 1.36 1.23 3.03
N LEU A 74 1.36 2.20 2.11
CA LEU A 74 0.14 2.89 1.66
C LEU A 74 -0.83 1.92 0.97
N LEU A 75 -0.34 1.15 0.00
CA LEU A 75 -1.13 0.17 -0.74
C LEU A 75 -1.68 -0.93 0.19
N ARG A 76 -0.89 -1.37 1.18
CA ARG A 76 -1.35 -2.31 2.21
C ARG A 76 -2.47 -1.72 3.06
N LYS A 77 -2.36 -0.44 3.47
CA LYS A 77 -3.40 0.26 4.24
C LYS A 77 -4.72 0.36 3.47
N LEU A 78 -4.65 0.47 2.14
CA LEU A 78 -5.81 0.48 1.25
C LEU A 78 -6.34 -0.92 0.90
N HIS A 79 -5.73 -1.99 1.43
CA HIS A 79 -6.04 -3.39 1.07
C HIS A 79 -5.84 -3.72 -0.42
N PHE A 80 -4.97 -2.98 -1.10
CA PHE A 80 -4.65 -3.18 -2.52
C PHE A 80 -3.61 -4.28 -2.74
N LEU A 81 -2.85 -4.61 -1.69
CA LEU A 81 -1.85 -5.66 -1.71
C LEU A 81 -2.17 -6.73 -0.66
N HIS A 82 -2.04 -7.99 -1.06
CA HIS A 82 -1.89 -9.11 -0.15
C HIS A 82 -0.43 -9.21 0.28
N VAL A 83 -0.20 -9.46 1.58
CA VAL A 83 1.16 -9.62 2.14
C VAL A 83 1.31 -11.03 2.67
N SER A 84 2.24 -11.77 2.07
CA SER A 84 2.61 -13.12 2.51
C SER A 84 3.97 -13.09 3.21
N CYS A 85 4.12 -13.89 4.26
CA CYS A 85 5.38 -14.02 4.99
C CYS A 85 5.88 -15.46 4.88
N THR A 86 7.07 -15.64 4.34
CA THR A 86 7.74 -16.94 4.28
C THR A 86 8.96 -16.90 5.18
N ILE A 87 9.18 -17.97 5.96
CA ILE A 87 10.38 -18.12 6.79
C ILE A 87 11.40 -18.88 5.94
N ARG A 88 12.57 -18.27 5.69
CA ARG A 88 13.67 -18.93 5.00
C ARG A 88 14.41 -19.89 5.94
N GLN A 89 15.20 -20.80 5.37
CA GLN A 89 16.02 -21.76 6.12
C GLN A 89 17.01 -21.10 7.10
N ASP A 90 17.36 -19.83 6.86
CA ASP A 90 18.21 -19.01 7.75
C ASP A 90 17.43 -18.34 8.90
N GLY A 91 16.14 -18.66 9.06
CA GLY A 91 15.25 -18.08 10.07
C GLY A 91 14.75 -16.67 9.75
N LYS A 92 15.16 -16.06 8.62
CA LYS A 92 14.72 -14.70 8.27
C LYS A 92 13.33 -14.73 7.66
N LYS A 93 12.51 -13.76 8.11
CA LYS A 93 11.19 -13.50 7.54
C LYS A 93 11.34 -12.76 6.22
N LEU A 94 10.79 -13.34 5.15
CA LEU A 94 10.71 -12.74 3.84
C LEU A 94 9.26 -12.32 3.58
N LEU A 95 9.02 -11.02 3.44
CA LEU A 95 7.72 -10.49 3.06
C LEU A 95 7.63 -10.40 1.53
N SER A 96 6.57 -10.98 0.97
CA SER A 96 6.18 -10.82 -0.42
C SER A 96 4.83 -10.11 -0.53
N PHE A 97 4.67 -9.38 -1.63
CA PHE A 97 3.55 -8.49 -1.89
C PHE A 97 2.95 -8.86 -3.24
N GLN A 98 1.63 -9.04 -3.26
CA GLN A 98 0.89 -9.39 -4.46
C GLN A 98 -0.31 -8.45 -4.63
N ASN A 99 -0.57 -8.01 -5.85
CA ASN A 99 -1.73 -7.19 -6.17
C ASN A 99 -3.02 -7.99 -5.97
N LYS A 100 -3.98 -7.38 -5.25
CA LYS A 100 -5.30 -7.94 -5.01
C LYS A 100 -6.41 -7.23 -5.78
N ILE A 101 -6.15 -6.11 -6.44
CA ILE A 101 -7.17 -5.36 -7.18
C ILE A 101 -7.39 -5.99 -8.55
N SER A 102 -8.65 -6.35 -8.84
CA SER A 102 -9.09 -6.73 -10.19
C SER A 102 -9.74 -5.57 -10.94
N GLY A 103 -10.33 -4.61 -10.23
CA GLY A 103 -10.98 -3.45 -10.83
C GLY A 103 -11.36 -2.40 -9.79
N ILE A 104 -11.65 -1.19 -10.28
CA ILE A 104 -12.12 -0.08 -9.45
C ILE A 104 -13.28 0.57 -10.19
N ASP A 105 -14.41 0.69 -9.51
CA ASP A 105 -15.62 1.31 -10.02
C ASP A 105 -15.83 2.63 -9.27
N ILE A 106 -15.90 3.71 -10.03
CA ILE A 106 -16.07 5.07 -9.52
C ILE A 106 -17.46 5.52 -9.95
N SER A 107 -18.30 5.88 -8.99
CA SER A 107 -19.67 6.33 -9.24
C SER A 107 -19.98 7.60 -8.46
N TRP A 108 -20.99 8.32 -8.94
CA TRP A 108 -21.55 9.46 -8.25
C TRP A 108 -22.97 9.10 -7.79
N ASP A 109 -23.21 9.11 -6.49
CA ASP A 109 -24.50 8.74 -5.91
C ASP A 109 -24.87 9.74 -4.81
N GLN A 110 -26.10 10.25 -4.84
CA GLN A 110 -26.62 11.27 -3.92
C GLN A 110 -25.71 12.51 -3.76
N GLY A 111 -25.04 12.92 -4.84
CA GLY A 111 -24.13 14.07 -4.80
C GLY A 111 -22.75 13.76 -4.19
N GLN A 112 -22.48 12.50 -3.84
CA GLN A 112 -21.23 12.05 -3.24
C GLN A 112 -20.46 11.13 -4.18
N LEU A 113 -19.13 11.22 -4.12
CA LEU A 113 -18.22 10.31 -4.79
C LEU A 113 -18.20 8.98 -4.04
N GLN A 114 -18.43 7.87 -4.74
CA GLN A 114 -18.29 6.52 -4.21
C GLN A 114 -17.23 5.75 -4.98
N ILE A 115 -16.34 5.06 -4.26
CA ILE A 115 -15.29 4.22 -4.85
C ILE A 115 -15.41 2.80 -4.33
N ASN A 116 -15.73 1.90 -5.25
CA ASN A 116 -15.82 0.47 -4.98
C ASN A 116 -14.61 -0.23 -5.58
N THR A 117 -13.89 -1.00 -4.77
CA THR A 117 -12.75 -1.80 -5.24
C THR A 117 -13.15 -3.26 -5.39
N ARG A 118 -13.02 -3.78 -6.61
CA ARG A 118 -13.13 -5.21 -6.88
C ARG A 118 -11.80 -5.87 -6.59
N MET A 119 -11.85 -6.89 -5.73
CA MET A 119 -10.68 -7.64 -5.33
C MET A 119 -10.67 -9.01 -6.00
N THR A 120 -9.50 -9.47 -6.43
CA THR A 120 -9.25 -10.86 -6.77
C THR A 120 -9.21 -11.68 -5.49
N GLN A 121 -9.83 -12.86 -5.51
CA GLN A 121 -9.83 -13.82 -4.39
C GLN A 121 -8.45 -14.42 -4.16
#